data_AF-A0A1F5AW95-F1
#
_entry.id   AF-A0A1F5AW95-F1
#
_cell.length_a   1.000
_cell.length_b   1.000
_cell.length_c   1.000
_cell.angle_alpha   90.00
_cell.angle_beta   90.00
_cell.angle_gamma   90.00
#
_symmetry.space_group_name_H-M   'P 1'
#
loop_
_entity.id
_entity.type
_entity.pdbx_description
1 polymer ?
#
loop_
_entity_poly.entity_id
_entity_poly.type
_entity_poly.pdbx_seq_one_letter_code
_entity_poly.pdbx_strand_id
1 'polypeptide(L)'
;MNARSGKMALLLILVLVMFFVAFALTPFALAPLGVFTGFAHGVKSITMDAWHFRPWFPFFPLWGMSLFFVVLWIAVIVWVYKDAERRGMSGLLWSLLVFFGNLIGLLIFLIVRQDHPVCCGPEASGTSSAPASRSSSPPAATAAPLTCPSCKKPVEKSFTYCPHCGTTLQPVCQNCGKPVDDGWKTCPYCGATLKSE
;
A
#
# COMPACT_ATOMS: atom_id res chain seq x y z
N MET A 1 7.56 -11.01 -22.06
CA MET A 1 6.14 -10.58 -21.93
C MET A 1 6.06 -9.05 -21.90
N ASN A 2 5.00 -8.34 -22.29
CA ASN A 2 3.83 -8.68 -23.12
C ASN A 2 3.33 -7.39 -23.83
N ALA A 3 3.68 -7.17 -25.10
CA ALA A 3 3.37 -5.92 -25.83
C ALA A 3 1.85 -5.61 -26.00
N ARG A 4 1.00 -6.63 -25.80
CA ARG A 4 -0.45 -6.48 -25.78
C ARG A 4 -0.95 -5.77 -24.50
N SER A 5 -0.24 -5.90 -23.37
CA SER A 5 -0.65 -5.31 -22.07
C SER A 5 -0.56 -3.77 -22.06
N GLY A 6 0.56 -3.21 -22.51
CA GLY A 6 0.74 -1.74 -22.56
C GLY A 6 -0.29 -1.02 -23.44
N LYS A 7 -0.76 -1.66 -24.50
CA LYS A 7 -1.84 -1.14 -25.37
C LYS A 7 -3.19 -1.11 -24.64
N MET A 8 -3.53 -2.17 -23.89
CA MET A 8 -4.77 -2.21 -23.09
C MET A 8 -4.74 -1.20 -21.94
N ALA A 9 -3.57 -0.97 -21.34
CA ALA A 9 -3.38 0.05 -20.31
C ALA A 9 -3.55 1.47 -20.86
N LEU A 10 -2.93 1.78 -22.01
CA LEU A 10 -3.09 3.05 -22.69
C LEU A 10 -4.56 3.27 -23.09
N LEU A 11 -5.24 2.23 -23.60
CA LEU A 11 -6.66 2.28 -23.93
C LEU A 11 -7.54 2.52 -22.69
N LEU A 12 -7.29 1.84 -21.56
CA LEU A 12 -8.03 2.08 -20.32
C LEU A 12 -7.85 3.51 -19.80
N ILE A 13 -6.61 4.01 -19.77
CA ILE A 13 -6.32 5.39 -19.36
C ILE A 13 -7.00 6.37 -20.32
N LEU A 14 -6.94 6.14 -21.63
CA LEU A 14 -7.57 7.00 -22.64
C LEU A 14 -9.10 6.99 -22.56
N VAL A 15 -9.72 5.82 -22.30
CA VAL A 15 -11.17 5.70 -22.08
C VAL A 15 -11.59 6.40 -20.80
N LEU A 16 -10.81 6.31 -19.72
CA LEU A 16 -11.11 6.99 -18.46
C LEU A 16 -10.91 8.51 -18.55
N VAL A 17 -9.87 8.97 -19.24
CA VAL A 17 -9.69 10.38 -19.59
C VAL A 17 -10.84 10.83 -20.50
N MET A 18 -11.25 10.06 -21.50
CA MET A 18 -12.42 10.38 -22.33
C MET A 18 -13.72 10.44 -21.53
N PHE A 19 -13.95 9.52 -20.58
CA PHE A 19 -15.18 9.52 -19.77
C PHE A 19 -15.19 10.70 -18.80
N PHE A 20 -14.04 11.01 -18.18
CA PHE A 20 -13.90 12.20 -17.34
C PHE A 20 -14.06 13.49 -18.16
N VAL A 21 -13.41 13.60 -19.32
CA VAL A 21 -13.53 14.75 -20.24
C VAL A 21 -14.96 14.86 -20.77
N ALA A 22 -15.63 13.75 -21.08
CA ALA A 22 -17.03 13.76 -21.47
C ALA A 22 -17.90 14.28 -20.31
N PHE A 23 -17.80 13.71 -19.10
CA PHE A 23 -18.57 14.16 -17.93
C PHE A 23 -18.30 15.63 -17.56
N ALA A 24 -17.05 16.07 -17.66
CA ALA A 24 -16.66 17.46 -17.45
C ALA A 24 -17.23 18.37 -18.54
N LEU A 25 -17.15 18.00 -19.82
CA LEU A 25 -17.67 18.80 -20.94
C LEU A 25 -19.19 18.70 -21.10
N THR A 26 -19.86 17.67 -20.58
CA THR A 26 -21.33 17.49 -20.64
C THR A 26 -22.10 18.73 -20.19
N PRO A 27 -21.83 19.38 -19.03
CA PRO A 27 -22.49 20.63 -18.66
C PRO A 27 -22.19 21.81 -19.60
N PHE A 28 -21.03 21.85 -20.29
CA PHE A 28 -20.75 22.84 -21.34
C PHE A 28 -21.51 22.54 -22.63
N ALA A 29 -21.63 21.27 -23.02
CA ALA A 29 -22.37 20.81 -24.19
C ALA A 29 -23.89 20.91 -24.02
N LEU A 30 -24.40 20.78 -22.78
CA LEU A 30 -25.81 20.94 -22.44
C LEU A 30 -26.21 22.41 -22.15
N ALA A 31 -25.26 23.31 -21.89
CA ALA A 31 -25.52 24.73 -21.68
C ALA A 31 -26.31 25.40 -22.84
N PRO A 32 -25.98 25.18 -24.13
CA PRO A 32 -26.80 25.70 -25.24
C PRO A 32 -28.10 24.92 -25.48
N LEU A 33 -28.28 23.72 -24.88
CA LEU A 33 -29.46 22.86 -25.06
C LEU A 33 -30.59 23.12 -24.03
N GLY A 34 -30.55 24.25 -23.33
CA GLY A 34 -31.74 24.82 -22.67
C GLY A 34 -32.25 24.10 -21.41
N VAL A 35 -31.52 23.14 -20.84
CA VAL A 35 -31.93 22.40 -19.63
C VAL A 35 -32.10 23.33 -18.40
N PHE A 36 -31.50 24.52 -18.41
CA PHE A 36 -31.71 25.55 -17.37
C PHE A 36 -33.03 26.33 -17.47
N THR A 37 -33.84 26.14 -18.53
CA THR A 37 -35.12 26.87 -18.69
C THR A 37 -36.15 26.55 -17.59
N GLY A 38 -36.04 25.39 -16.92
CA GLY A 38 -36.86 25.05 -15.75
C GLY A 38 -36.69 25.99 -14.54
N PHE A 39 -35.55 26.68 -14.42
CA PHE A 39 -35.33 27.66 -13.35
C PHE A 39 -35.84 29.07 -13.73
N ALA A 40 -36.02 29.35 -15.02
CA ALA A 40 -36.36 30.68 -15.53
C ALA A 40 -37.78 31.15 -15.12
N HIS A 41 -38.71 30.21 -14.90
CA HIS A 41 -40.07 30.56 -14.47
C HIS A 41 -40.19 30.92 -12.97
N GLY A 42 -39.18 30.64 -12.14
CA GLY A 42 -39.17 30.96 -10.71
C GLY A 42 -38.57 32.31 -10.34
N VAL A 43 -37.84 32.97 -11.26
CA VAL A 43 -36.99 34.14 -10.97
C VAL A 43 -37.63 35.49 -11.37
N LYS A 44 -38.83 35.47 -11.95
CA LYS A 44 -39.50 36.66 -12.53
C LYS A 44 -39.96 37.71 -11.49
N SER A 45 -39.79 37.46 -10.19
CA SER A 45 -40.17 38.36 -9.09
C SER A 45 -38.99 39.02 -8.36
N ILE A 46 -37.73 38.73 -8.73
CA ILE A 46 -36.52 39.25 -8.04
C ILE A 46 -35.67 40.15 -8.96
N THR A 47 -36.16 40.45 -10.16
CA THR A 47 -35.49 41.35 -11.10
C THR A 47 -36.00 42.77 -10.93
N MET A 48 -35.21 43.65 -10.30
CA MET A 48 -34.89 45.04 -10.71
C MET A 48 -34.15 45.77 -9.58
N ASP A 49 -32.87 45.45 -9.36
CA ASP A 49 -31.89 46.43 -8.83
C ASP A 49 -30.43 45.92 -8.94
N ALA A 50 -29.47 46.86 -8.94
CA ALA A 50 -28.01 46.66 -8.77
C ALA A 50 -27.27 45.77 -9.81
N TRP A 51 -27.31 46.18 -11.08
CA TRP A 51 -26.69 45.52 -12.25
C TRP A 51 -25.16 45.74 -12.45
N HIS A 52 -24.35 45.95 -11.39
CA HIS A 52 -22.99 46.54 -11.56
C HIS A 52 -21.75 45.82 -11.01
N PHE A 53 -21.85 44.75 -10.20
CA PHE A 53 -20.63 43.99 -9.83
C PHE A 53 -20.86 42.52 -9.47
N ARG A 54 -21.55 41.77 -10.35
CA ARG A 54 -21.68 40.32 -10.22
C ARG A 54 -20.76 39.65 -11.24
N PRO A 55 -19.57 39.14 -10.85
CA PRO A 55 -18.56 38.69 -11.81
C PRO A 55 -19.11 37.55 -12.66
N TRP A 56 -18.96 37.73 -13.97
CA TRP A 56 -19.39 36.79 -15.00
C TRP A 56 -18.55 35.51 -14.89
N PHE A 57 -19.06 34.54 -14.13
CA PHE A 57 -18.78 33.09 -14.08
C PHE A 57 -18.53 32.56 -12.65
N PRO A 58 -19.56 32.08 -11.92
CA PRO A 58 -19.35 31.13 -10.82
C PRO A 58 -18.74 29.80 -11.32
N PHE A 59 -18.82 29.52 -12.62
CA PHE A 59 -18.25 28.34 -13.25
C PHE A 59 -16.71 28.37 -13.31
N PHE A 60 -16.06 29.51 -13.55
CA PHE A 60 -14.59 29.57 -13.67
C PHE A 60 -13.83 29.01 -12.44
N PRO A 61 -14.14 29.41 -11.19
CA PRO A 61 -13.50 28.83 -10.01
C PRO A 61 -13.91 27.37 -9.76
N LEU A 62 -15.17 26.98 -10.04
CA LEU A 62 -15.62 25.59 -9.90
C LEU A 62 -14.90 24.64 -10.86
N TRP A 63 -14.67 25.06 -12.10
CA TRP A 63 -13.98 24.27 -13.12
C TRP A 63 -12.47 24.24 -12.88
N GLY A 64 -11.89 25.34 -12.42
CA GLY A 64 -10.49 25.37 -11.96
C GLY A 64 -10.23 24.40 -10.81
N MET A 65 -11.10 24.37 -9.80
CA MET A 65 -11.01 23.41 -8.69
C MET A 65 -11.19 21.96 -9.15
N SER A 66 -12.15 21.69 -10.04
CA SER A 66 -12.36 20.36 -10.63
C SER A 66 -11.10 19.86 -11.37
N LEU A 67 -10.52 20.67 -12.25
CA LEU A 67 -9.28 20.35 -12.96
C LEU A 67 -8.10 20.13 -12.01
N PHE A 68 -7.95 20.95 -10.97
CA PHE A 68 -6.92 20.77 -9.95
C PHE A 68 -7.03 19.41 -9.26
N PHE A 69 -8.22 19.05 -8.77
CA PHE A 69 -8.44 17.74 -8.12
C PHE A 69 -8.13 16.56 -9.05
N VAL A 70 -8.45 16.67 -10.34
CA VAL A 70 -8.18 15.64 -11.36
C VAL A 70 -6.69 15.48 -11.64
N VAL A 71 -5.96 16.59 -11.78
CA VAL A 71 -4.50 16.57 -11.93
C VAL A 71 -3.85 15.95 -10.70
N LEU A 72 -4.33 16.28 -9.49
CA LEU A 72 -3.88 15.67 -8.24
C LEU A 72 -4.16 14.15 -8.22
N TRP A 73 -5.35 13.73 -8.67
CA TRP A 73 -5.73 12.33 -8.77
C TRP A 73 -4.85 11.54 -9.75
N ILE A 74 -4.56 12.11 -10.94
CA ILE A 74 -3.65 11.51 -11.92
C ILE A 74 -2.23 11.43 -11.35
N ALA A 75 -1.76 12.47 -10.64
CA ALA A 75 -0.44 12.46 -9.99
C ALA A 75 -0.33 11.33 -8.94
N VAL A 76 -1.39 11.06 -8.18
CA VAL A 76 -1.46 9.92 -7.24
C VAL A 76 -1.36 8.59 -7.99
N ILE A 77 -2.11 8.38 -9.08
CA ILE A 77 -2.02 7.14 -9.89
C ILE A 77 -0.59 6.93 -10.41
N VAL A 78 0.02 7.98 -10.99
CA VAL A 78 1.39 7.91 -11.54
C VAL A 78 2.42 7.66 -10.43
N TRP A 79 2.22 8.23 -9.24
CA TRP A 79 3.06 7.95 -8.07
C TRP A 79 2.95 6.49 -7.62
N VAL A 80 1.73 5.95 -7.51
CA VAL A 80 1.49 4.53 -7.18
C VAL A 80 2.14 3.62 -8.22
N TYR A 81 1.95 3.89 -9.52
CA TYR A 81 2.55 3.12 -10.61
C TYR A 81 4.07 3.03 -10.44
N LYS A 82 4.75 4.18 -10.29
CA LYS A 82 6.20 4.23 -10.15
C LYS A 82 6.69 3.65 -8.83
N ASP A 83 5.89 3.68 -7.75
CA ASP A 83 6.26 3.09 -6.46
C ASP A 83 6.11 1.57 -6.42
N ALA A 84 5.05 1.03 -7.03
CA ALA A 84 4.84 -0.40 -7.17
C ALA A 84 5.91 -1.05 -8.08
N GLU A 85 6.24 -0.41 -9.21
CA GLU A 85 7.26 -0.92 -10.13
C GLU A 85 8.66 -0.87 -9.49
N ARG A 86 8.97 0.15 -8.67
CA ARG A 86 10.20 0.21 -7.84
C ARG A 86 10.30 -0.93 -6.81
N ARG A 87 9.18 -1.57 -6.45
CA ARG A 87 9.10 -2.69 -5.50
C ARG A 87 8.99 -4.05 -6.19
N GLY A 88 9.14 -4.11 -7.51
CA GLY A 88 9.04 -5.35 -8.29
C GLY A 88 7.63 -5.93 -8.40
N MET A 89 6.61 -5.19 -7.95
CA MET A 89 5.21 -5.55 -8.13
C MET A 89 4.69 -4.96 -9.44
N SER A 90 3.74 -5.63 -10.09
CA SER A 90 3.12 -5.14 -11.34
C SER A 90 2.40 -3.81 -11.11
N GLY A 91 3.03 -2.68 -11.44
CA GLY A 91 2.52 -1.34 -11.11
C GLY A 91 1.17 -1.03 -11.76
N LEU A 92 0.87 -1.69 -12.87
CA LEU A 92 -0.38 -1.55 -13.61
C LEU A 92 -1.60 -2.09 -12.85
N LEU A 93 -1.49 -3.25 -12.19
CA LEU A 93 -2.58 -3.82 -11.39
C LEU A 93 -2.84 -2.97 -10.14
N TRP A 94 -1.78 -2.52 -9.46
CA TRP A 94 -1.90 -1.61 -8.31
C TRP A 94 -2.51 -0.25 -8.70
N SER A 95 -2.10 0.32 -9.84
CA SER A 95 -2.66 1.57 -10.35
C SER A 95 -4.14 1.44 -10.72
N LEU A 96 -4.53 0.30 -11.31
CA LEU A 96 -5.92 0.00 -11.65
C LEU A 96 -6.78 -0.22 -10.40
N LEU A 97 -6.23 -0.89 -9.37
CA LEU A 97 -6.88 -1.07 -8.08
C LEU A 97 -7.05 0.25 -7.32
N VAL A 98 -6.06 1.15 -7.36
CA VAL A 98 -6.20 2.50 -6.82
C VAL A 98 -7.23 3.30 -7.62
N PHE A 99 -7.20 3.23 -8.96
CA PHE A 99 -8.19 3.92 -9.80
C PHE A 99 -9.64 3.53 -9.45
N PHE A 100 -9.97 2.24 -9.43
CA PHE A 100 -11.34 1.78 -9.12
C PHE A 100 -11.68 1.85 -7.63
N GLY A 101 -10.73 1.56 -6.75
CA GLY A 101 -10.90 1.63 -5.30
C GLY A 101 -10.86 3.06 -4.73
N ASN A 102 -10.54 4.05 -5.55
CA ASN A 102 -10.36 5.44 -5.15
C ASN A 102 -9.45 5.56 -3.90
N LEU A 103 -9.86 6.33 -2.88
CA LEU A 103 -9.18 6.43 -1.59
C LEU A 103 -9.00 5.07 -0.88
N ILE A 104 -9.93 4.12 -1.02
CA ILE A 104 -9.83 2.79 -0.40
C ILE A 104 -8.72 1.97 -1.06
N GLY A 105 -8.61 2.04 -2.38
CA GLY A 105 -7.50 1.42 -3.12
C GLY A 105 -6.15 2.02 -2.71
N LEU A 106 -6.07 3.34 -2.52
CA LEU A 106 -4.87 4.01 -2.01
C LEU A 106 -4.52 3.56 -0.59
N LEU A 107 -5.52 3.42 0.30
CA LEU A 107 -5.32 2.96 1.68
C LEU A 107 -4.79 1.52 1.71
N ILE A 108 -5.38 0.61 0.94
CA ILE A 108 -4.92 -0.78 0.79
C ILE A 108 -3.50 -0.81 0.23
N PHE A 109 -3.19 -0.01 -0.79
CA PHE A 109 -1.85 0.11 -1.33
C PHE A 109 -0.85 0.56 -0.25
N LEU A 110 -1.16 1.61 0.52
CA LEU A 110 -0.28 2.12 1.57
C LEU A 110 -0.05 1.12 2.73
N ILE A 111 -1.02 0.23 3.00
CA ILE A 111 -0.87 -0.87 3.96
C ILE A 111 0.09 -1.91 3.40
N VAL A 112 -0.22 -2.51 2.24
CA VAL A 112 0.61 -3.57 1.62
C VAL A 112 2.02 -3.07 1.27
N ARG A 113 2.18 -1.77 1.02
CA ARG A 113 3.46 -1.09 0.82
C ARG A 113 4.42 -1.18 2.02
N GLN A 114 3.92 -1.41 3.23
CA GLN A 114 4.76 -1.63 4.43
C GLN A 114 5.48 -2.99 4.36
N ASP A 115 4.78 -4.03 3.89
CA ASP A 115 5.24 -5.42 3.90
C ASP A 115 6.28 -5.75 2.80
N HIS A 116 6.45 -4.84 1.83
CA HIS A 116 7.39 -4.97 0.73
C HIS A 116 8.50 -3.90 0.81
N PRO A 117 9.45 -3.99 1.77
CA PRO A 117 10.63 -3.15 1.76
C PRO A 117 11.39 -3.34 0.44
N VAL A 118 12.10 -2.30 -0.01
CA VAL A 118 12.87 -2.37 -1.27
C VAL A 118 14.05 -3.31 -1.06
N CYS A 119 13.89 -4.57 -1.46
CA CYS A 119 14.93 -5.59 -1.36
C CYS A 119 16.11 -5.20 -2.27
N CYS A 120 17.22 -4.80 -1.65
CA CYS A 120 18.48 -4.59 -2.35
C CYS A 120 19.05 -5.95 -2.81
N GLY A 121 18.93 -6.27 -4.10
CA GLY A 121 19.72 -7.35 -4.71
C GLY A 121 18.94 -8.27 -5.67
N PRO A 122 19.59 -8.80 -6.73
CA PRO A 122 18.88 -9.47 -7.83
C PRO A 122 18.87 -11.01 -7.71
N GLU A 123 18.09 -11.60 -6.80
CA GLU A 123 17.90 -13.08 -6.79
C GLU A 123 16.64 -13.54 -6.02
N ALA A 124 15.43 -13.25 -6.55
CA ALA A 124 14.17 -13.76 -5.98
C ALA A 124 12.98 -13.84 -6.96
N SER A 125 13.22 -14.06 -8.27
CA SER A 125 12.15 -14.26 -9.25
C SER A 125 11.94 -15.76 -9.58
N GLY A 126 11.59 -16.53 -8.55
CA GLY A 126 11.16 -17.92 -8.67
C GLY A 126 9.86 -18.14 -7.90
N THR A 127 8.78 -18.49 -8.59
CA THR A 127 7.50 -18.96 -8.03
C THR A 127 6.71 -17.94 -7.19
N SER A 128 5.87 -17.13 -7.85
CA SER A 128 4.70 -16.50 -7.23
C SER A 128 3.41 -17.19 -7.70
N SER A 129 2.94 -18.15 -6.90
CA SER A 129 1.57 -18.70 -7.00
C SER A 129 1.05 -19.04 -5.60
N ALA A 130 0.43 -18.05 -4.96
CA ALA A 130 -0.22 -18.11 -3.64
C ALA A 130 0.72 -18.40 -2.44
N PRO A 131 0.46 -17.78 -1.29
CA PRO A 131 -0.53 -18.36 -0.36
C PRO A 131 -1.74 -17.43 -0.18
N ALA A 132 -2.97 -17.93 -0.25
CA ALA A 132 -3.56 -18.73 0.83
C ALA A 132 -3.47 -18.01 2.18
N SER A 133 -4.44 -17.11 2.38
CA SER A 133 -4.90 -16.57 3.67
C SER A 133 -4.45 -17.38 4.89
N ARG A 134 -3.46 -16.87 5.63
CA ARG A 134 -3.19 -17.27 7.01
C ARG A 134 -3.48 -16.10 7.94
N SER A 135 -4.75 -16.04 8.34
CA SER A 135 -5.20 -15.73 9.70
C SER A 135 -4.19 -15.00 10.61
N SER A 136 -4.26 -13.68 10.64
CA SER A 136 -3.71 -12.85 11.72
C SER A 136 -4.64 -12.85 12.95
N SER A 137 -4.91 -14.04 13.50
CA SER A 137 -5.34 -14.15 14.89
C SER A 137 -4.09 -13.97 15.77
N PRO A 138 -4.05 -13.06 16.75
CA PRO A 138 -2.92 -12.97 17.66
C PRO A 138 -2.96 -14.12 18.68
N PRO A 139 -1.94 -15.00 18.75
CA PRO A 139 -1.70 -15.81 19.94
C PRO A 139 -0.96 -14.93 20.96
N ALA A 140 -1.66 -13.95 21.53
CA ALA A 140 -1.17 -13.32 22.75
C ALA A 140 -1.18 -14.35 23.88
N ALA A 141 -0.01 -14.58 24.49
CA ALA A 141 0.20 -15.33 25.72
C ALA A 141 -0.39 -16.76 25.80
N THR A 142 0.45 -17.78 25.61
CA THR A 142 0.79 -18.76 26.68
C THR A 142 2.08 -19.49 26.29
N ALA A 143 3.20 -18.77 26.31
CA ALA A 143 4.51 -19.39 26.54
C ALA A 143 4.76 -19.33 28.05
N ALA A 144 4.96 -20.48 28.70
CA ALA A 144 5.19 -20.51 30.14
C ALA A 144 6.53 -19.82 30.45
N PRO A 145 6.58 -18.87 31.41
CA PRO A 145 7.81 -18.11 31.69
C PRO A 145 8.86 -19.03 32.32
N LEU A 146 9.82 -19.47 31.51
CA LEU A 146 11.01 -20.12 32.02
C LEU A 146 11.78 -19.09 32.86
N THR A 147 12.04 -19.45 34.11
CA THR A 147 12.72 -18.56 35.05
C THR A 147 14.22 -18.82 34.97
N CYS A 148 15.02 -17.77 34.78
CA CYS A 148 16.48 -17.93 34.72
C CYS A 148 17.02 -18.50 36.04
N PRO A 149 17.79 -19.62 36.03
CA PRO A 149 18.26 -20.27 37.26
C PRO A 149 19.24 -19.41 38.07
N SER A 150 19.97 -18.48 37.40
CA SER A 150 20.91 -17.58 38.07
C SER A 150 20.22 -16.35 38.68
N CYS A 151 19.42 -15.62 37.90
CA CYS A 151 18.90 -14.31 38.34
C CYS A 151 17.41 -14.28 38.71
N LYS A 152 16.72 -15.43 38.64
CA LYS A 152 15.29 -15.63 39.00
C LYS A 152 14.28 -14.71 38.31
N LYS A 153 14.67 -14.04 37.23
CA LYS A 153 13.78 -13.24 36.38
C LYS A 153 13.16 -14.10 35.27
N PRO A 154 11.92 -13.81 34.84
CA PRO A 154 11.27 -14.51 33.74
C PRO A 154 11.99 -14.20 32.42
N VAL A 155 12.22 -15.22 31.59
CA VAL A 155 12.88 -15.07 30.28
C VAL A 155 12.19 -15.98 29.26
N GLU A 156 12.07 -15.51 28.02
CA GLU A 156 11.53 -16.29 26.91
C GLU A 156 12.46 -17.44 26.51
N LYS A 157 11.91 -18.58 26.10
CA LYS A 157 12.71 -19.80 25.80
C LYS A 157 13.68 -19.63 24.62
N SER A 158 13.47 -18.63 23.77
CA SER A 158 14.25 -18.34 22.56
C SER A 158 15.54 -17.53 22.80
N PHE A 159 15.78 -17.02 24.01
CA PHE A 159 16.99 -16.23 24.29
C PHE A 159 18.17 -17.14 24.64
N THR A 160 19.23 -17.08 23.84
CA THR A 160 20.49 -17.82 24.05
C THR A 160 21.22 -17.41 25.33
N TYR A 161 21.17 -16.12 25.67
CA TYR A 161 21.76 -15.53 26.88
C TYR A 161 20.73 -14.73 27.65
N CYS A 162 20.76 -14.78 28.98
CA CYS A 162 19.86 -14.00 29.81
C CYS A 162 20.20 -12.50 29.75
N PRO A 163 19.27 -11.61 29.32
CA PRO A 163 19.53 -10.17 29.21
C PRO A 163 19.74 -9.47 30.56
N HIS A 164 19.46 -10.16 31.68
CA HIS A 164 19.54 -9.60 33.02
C HIS A 164 20.77 -10.03 33.84
N CYS A 165 21.54 -11.02 33.37
CA CYS A 165 22.74 -11.51 34.07
C CYS A 165 23.82 -12.14 33.17
N GLY A 166 23.59 -12.22 31.86
CA GLY A 166 24.54 -12.81 30.90
C GLY A 166 24.65 -14.34 30.93
N THR A 167 24.01 -15.02 31.88
CA THR A 167 24.04 -16.49 31.97
C THR A 167 23.44 -17.13 30.72
N THR A 168 24.17 -18.08 30.15
CA THR A 168 23.75 -18.93 29.04
C THR A 168 22.49 -19.73 29.41
N LEU A 169 21.44 -19.63 28.60
CA LEU A 169 20.15 -20.30 28.81
C LEU A 169 19.95 -21.50 27.87
N GLN A 170 20.65 -21.52 26.73
CA GLN A 170 20.69 -22.63 25.78
C GLN A 170 22.14 -22.91 25.38
N PRO A 171 22.50 -24.16 25.04
CA PRO A 171 23.85 -24.50 24.63
C PRO A 171 24.23 -23.73 23.35
N VAL A 172 25.50 -23.36 23.24
CA VAL A 172 26.05 -22.69 22.06
C VAL A 172 27.28 -23.44 21.56
N CYS A 173 27.44 -23.49 20.24
CA CYS A 173 28.65 -24.04 19.67
C CYS A 173 29.85 -23.13 19.95
N GLN A 174 30.85 -23.63 20.68
CA GLN A 174 32.06 -22.88 21.03
C GLN A 174 32.85 -22.38 19.81
N ASN A 175 32.70 -23.02 18.64
CA ASN A 175 33.41 -22.64 17.40
C ASN A 175 32.72 -21.52 16.60
N CYS A 176 31.40 -21.30 16.75
CA CYS A 176 30.67 -20.33 15.92
C CYS A 176 29.63 -19.47 16.65
N GLY A 177 29.45 -19.65 17.96
CA GLY A 177 28.56 -18.86 18.82
C GLY A 177 27.06 -19.03 18.57
N LYS A 178 26.63 -19.90 17.65
CA LYS A 178 25.20 -20.13 17.38
C LYS A 178 24.57 -21.09 18.41
N PRO A 179 23.29 -20.90 18.76
CA PRO A 179 22.56 -21.82 19.63
C PRO A 179 22.46 -23.20 18.99
N VAL A 180 22.51 -24.24 19.82
CA VAL A 180 22.53 -25.63 19.39
C VAL A 180 21.97 -26.54 20.49
N ASP A 181 21.33 -27.65 20.13
CA ASP A 181 20.78 -28.60 21.11
C ASP A 181 21.86 -29.59 21.62
N ASP A 182 21.81 -29.92 22.90
CA ASP A 182 22.74 -30.85 23.56
C ASP A 182 22.75 -32.27 22.95
N GLY A 183 21.64 -32.66 22.30
CA GLY A 183 21.50 -33.96 21.63
C GLY A 183 22.21 -34.08 20.28
N TRP A 184 22.85 -33.01 19.77
CA TRP A 184 23.48 -33.00 18.45
C TRP A 184 24.98 -33.29 18.55
N LYS A 185 25.49 -34.19 17.69
CA LYS A 185 26.91 -34.56 17.64
C LYS A 185 27.79 -33.56 16.87
N THR A 186 27.17 -32.80 15.96
CA THR A 186 27.87 -31.88 15.04
C THR A 186 27.04 -30.62 14.85
N CYS A 187 27.68 -29.45 14.88
CA CYS A 187 27.02 -28.18 14.63
C CYS A 187 26.65 -28.02 13.15
N PRO A 188 25.36 -27.84 12.77
CA PRO A 188 24.96 -27.68 11.38
C PRO A 188 25.44 -26.38 10.74
N TYR A 189 25.89 -25.40 11.55
CA TYR A 189 26.32 -24.09 11.07
C TYR A 189 27.82 -23.96 10.79
N CYS A 190 28.65 -24.84 11.35
CA CYS A 190 30.12 -24.75 11.20
C CYS A 190 30.84 -26.11 11.10
N GLY A 191 30.13 -27.23 11.16
CA GLY A 191 30.70 -28.58 11.07
C GLY A 191 31.52 -29.04 12.28
N ALA A 192 31.72 -28.21 13.30
CA ALA A 192 32.45 -28.59 14.50
C ALA A 192 31.67 -29.65 15.31
N THR A 193 32.38 -30.65 15.82
CA THR A 193 31.84 -31.66 16.74
C THR A 193 31.48 -31.02 18.07
N LEU A 194 30.28 -31.30 18.57
CA LEU A 194 29.81 -30.83 19.86
C LEU A 194 30.13 -31.90 20.89
N LYS A 195 30.71 -31.51 22.04
CA LYS A 195 31.02 -32.43 23.12
C LYS A 195 29.76 -32.63 23.98
N SER A 196 28.87 -33.52 23.53
CA SER A 196 27.81 -34.09 24.38
C SER A 196 28.47 -35.08 25.35
N GLU A 197 28.45 -34.75 26.64
CA GLU A 197 28.92 -35.62 27.74
C GLU A 197 27.72 -36.28 28.44
#